data_AF-A0A453JP45-F1
#
_entry.id   AF-A0A453JP45-F1
#
_cell.length_a   1.000
_cell.length_b   1.000
_cell.length_c   1.000
_cell.angle_alpha   90.00
_cell.angle_beta   90.00
_cell.angle_gamma   90.00
#
_symmetry.space_group_name_H-M   'P 1'
#
loop_
_entity.id
_entity.type
_entity.pdbx_description
1 polymer ?
#
loop_
_entity_poly.entity_id
_entity_poly.type
_entity_poly.pdbx_seq_one_letter_code
_entity_poly.pdbx_strand_id
1 'polypeptide(L)'
;SESANEYTDDEDASWKVRRASAKCLSAIIVSRPQMLSKMYQEACPKLIDRFREREENVKMDIFNTFIELLRQTGNVTKGQGDIDESSPRWLLKQEVPKVVKSINRQLREKSIKTKVGAFSVLKELVVVLPDCLADHFGSLVPGIEKALNVSGFYFLCSFLCRIYVCFNSLSILYRTNLLPPT
;
A
#
# COMPACT_ATOMS: atom_id res chain seq x y z
N SER A 1 9.69 -54.86 -19.74
CA SER A 1 8.79 -54.12 -18.84
C SER A 1 9.61 -53.16 -18.03
N GLU A 2 9.60 -51.88 -18.39
CA GLU A 2 10.13 -50.80 -17.55
C GLU A 2 9.50 -49.49 -18.03
N SER A 3 8.23 -49.31 -17.64
CA SER A 3 7.57 -48.01 -17.61
C SER A 3 8.24 -47.21 -16.48
N ALA A 4 9.40 -46.61 -16.79
CA ALA A 4 10.05 -45.65 -15.92
C ALA A 4 9.17 -44.41 -15.86
N ASN A 5 8.52 -44.29 -14.71
CA ASN A 5 7.69 -43.22 -14.25
C ASN A 5 8.56 -41.95 -14.05
N GLU A 6 9.03 -41.35 -15.14
CA GLU A 6 9.79 -40.10 -15.08
C GLU A 6 8.81 -38.99 -14.70
N TYR A 7 8.77 -38.75 -13.39
CA TYR A 7 8.15 -37.64 -12.70
C TYR A 7 8.27 -36.38 -13.55
N THR A 8 7.18 -36.00 -14.22
CA THR A 8 7.01 -34.63 -14.70
C THR A 8 6.94 -33.76 -13.46
N ASP A 9 8.09 -33.21 -13.08
CA ASP A 9 8.26 -32.00 -12.28
C ASP A 9 7.58 -30.85 -13.00
N ASP A 10 6.25 -30.96 -13.14
CA ASP A 10 5.37 -29.90 -13.55
C ASP A 10 5.49 -28.87 -12.44
N GLU A 11 6.46 -27.97 -12.64
CA GLU A 11 6.75 -26.83 -11.80
C GLU A 11 5.42 -26.29 -11.27
N ASP A 12 5.34 -26.01 -9.96
CA ASP A 12 4.23 -25.29 -9.36
C ASP A 12 4.15 -23.87 -9.97
N ALA A 13 3.65 -23.75 -11.21
CA ALA A 13 3.54 -22.54 -12.00
C ALA A 13 2.37 -21.66 -11.52
N SER A 14 1.69 -22.09 -10.46
CA SER A 14 0.62 -21.36 -9.81
C SER A 14 1.06 -19.94 -9.43
N TRP A 15 2.33 -19.74 -9.05
CA TRP A 15 2.85 -18.40 -8.78
C TRP A 15 2.94 -17.54 -10.05
N LYS A 16 3.31 -18.10 -11.21
CA LYS A 16 3.35 -17.38 -12.50
C LYS A 16 1.95 -16.90 -12.90
N VAL A 17 0.93 -17.74 -12.70
CA VAL A 17 -0.47 -17.37 -12.92
C VAL A 17 -0.85 -16.21 -12.01
N ARG A 18 -0.55 -16.28 -10.71
CA ARG A 18 -0.83 -15.19 -9.77
C ARG A 18 -0.13 -13.88 -10.14
N ARG A 19 1.12 -13.93 -10.61
CA ARG A 19 1.84 -12.73 -11.14
C ARG A 19 1.12 -12.15 -12.35
N ALA A 20 0.76 -12.99 -13.31
CA ALA A 20 0.05 -12.55 -14.51
C ALA A 20 -1.30 -11.92 -14.16
N SER A 21 -2.04 -12.50 -13.21
CA SER A 21 -3.30 -11.94 -12.71
C SER A 21 -3.11 -10.57 -12.05
N ALA A 22 -2.11 -10.41 -11.19
CA ALA A 22 -1.82 -9.12 -10.55
C ALA A 22 -1.48 -8.04 -11.59
N LYS A 23 -0.60 -8.35 -12.54
CA LYS A 23 -0.23 -7.43 -13.63
C LYS A 23 -1.41 -7.10 -14.55
N CYS A 24 -2.27 -8.08 -14.83
CA CYS A 24 -3.50 -7.87 -15.59
C CYS A 24 -4.41 -6.88 -14.87
N LEU A 25 -4.67 -7.08 -13.56
CA LEU A 25 -5.46 -6.15 -12.75
C LEU A 25 -4.84 -4.75 -12.77
N SER A 26 -3.53 -4.62 -12.61
CA SER A 26 -2.82 -3.35 -12.73
C SER A 26 -3.05 -2.68 -14.08
N ALA A 27 -3.01 -3.43 -15.19
CA ALA A 27 -3.27 -2.89 -16.52
C ALA A 27 -4.72 -2.40 -16.68
N ILE A 28 -5.71 -3.10 -16.10
CA ILE A 28 -7.11 -2.65 -16.14
C ILE A 28 -7.27 -1.36 -15.32
N ILE A 29 -6.64 -1.27 -14.14
CA ILE A 29 -6.65 -0.06 -13.29
C ILE A 29 -6.14 1.16 -14.08
N VAL A 30 -5.00 1.02 -14.76
CA VAL A 30 -4.39 2.11 -15.53
C VAL A 30 -5.23 2.49 -16.74
N SER A 31 -5.75 1.49 -17.47
CA SER A 31 -6.43 1.73 -18.74
C SER A 31 -7.89 2.18 -18.60
N ARG A 32 -8.50 2.02 -17.41
CA ARG A 32 -9.93 2.31 -17.19
C ARG A 32 -10.21 3.09 -15.90
N PRO A 33 -9.73 4.34 -15.78
CA PRO A 33 -9.94 5.17 -14.58
C PRO A 33 -11.42 5.43 -14.25
N GLN A 34 -12.30 5.40 -15.24
CA GLN A 34 -13.76 5.53 -15.06
C GLN A 34 -14.39 4.39 -14.25
N MET A 35 -13.68 3.25 -14.10
CA MET A 35 -14.17 2.09 -13.34
C MET A 35 -13.62 2.04 -11.91
N LEU A 36 -12.90 3.07 -11.44
CA LEU A 36 -12.21 3.05 -10.15
C LEU A 36 -13.15 2.75 -8.96
N SER A 37 -14.33 3.39 -8.89
CA SER A 37 -15.27 3.13 -7.78
C SER A 37 -15.70 1.66 -7.72
N LYS A 38 -15.95 1.03 -8.88
CA LYS A 38 -16.26 -0.40 -8.98
C LYS A 38 -15.07 -1.27 -8.54
N MET A 39 -13.85 -0.90 -8.92
CA MET A 39 -12.64 -1.60 -8.49
C MET A 39 -12.44 -1.54 -6.98
N TYR A 40 -12.74 -0.39 -6.36
CA TYR A 40 -12.72 -0.26 -4.91
C TYR A 40 -13.72 -1.18 -4.22
N GLN A 41 -14.91 -1.37 -4.79
CA GLN A 41 -15.93 -2.25 -4.21
C GLN A 41 -15.60 -3.73 -4.41
N GLU A 42 -15.15 -4.14 -5.61
CA GLU A 42 -15.05 -5.56 -5.97
C GLU A 42 -13.65 -6.17 -5.81
N ALA A 43 -12.61 -5.36 -6.00
CA ALA A 43 -11.23 -5.83 -6.13
C ALA A 43 -10.32 -5.35 -4.99
N CYS A 44 -10.48 -4.11 -4.50
CA CYS A 44 -9.60 -3.53 -3.49
C CYS A 44 -9.53 -4.36 -2.18
N PRO A 45 -10.65 -4.80 -1.57
CA PRO A 45 -10.60 -5.60 -0.34
C PRO A 45 -9.85 -6.92 -0.56
N LYS A 46 -10.11 -7.57 -1.70
CA LYS A 46 -9.43 -8.84 -2.08
C LYS A 46 -7.94 -8.61 -2.32
N LEU A 47 -7.57 -7.49 -2.94
CA LEU A 47 -6.17 -7.14 -3.19
C LEU A 47 -5.41 -6.88 -1.88
N ILE A 48 -6.03 -6.19 -0.92
CA ILE A 48 -5.46 -5.98 0.43
C ILE A 48 -5.28 -7.32 1.16
N ASP A 49 -6.26 -8.22 1.09
CA ASP A 49 -6.16 -9.56 1.67
C ASP A 49 -5.03 -10.40 1.07
N ARG A 50 -4.57 -10.07 -0.14
CA ARG A 50 -3.43 -10.71 -0.81
C ARG A 50 -2.06 -10.16 -0.38
N PHE A 51 -1.98 -9.10 0.44
CA PHE A 51 -0.69 -8.61 0.96
C PHE A 51 0.08 -9.67 1.77
N ARG A 52 -0.61 -10.71 2.26
CA ARG A 52 -0.03 -11.88 2.93
C ARG A 52 0.58 -12.93 2.00
N GLU A 53 0.75 -12.63 0.71
CA GLU A 53 1.37 -13.53 -0.27
C GLU A 53 2.72 -14.05 0.23
N ARG A 54 3.03 -15.32 -0.04
CA ARG A 54 4.27 -15.95 0.43
C ARG A 54 5.38 -15.82 -0.58
N GLU A 55 5.03 -15.91 -1.86
CA GLU A 55 5.99 -15.77 -2.96
C GLU A 55 6.36 -14.28 -3.13
N GLU A 56 7.61 -13.94 -2.84
CA GLU A 56 8.06 -12.54 -2.76
C GLU A 56 7.86 -11.80 -4.08
N ASN A 57 8.09 -12.46 -5.22
CA ASN A 57 7.91 -11.83 -6.53
C ASN A 57 6.43 -11.52 -6.80
N VAL A 58 5.52 -12.43 -6.43
CA VAL A 58 4.07 -12.20 -6.54
C VAL A 58 3.64 -11.09 -5.58
N LYS A 59 4.18 -11.08 -4.36
CA LYS A 59 3.90 -10.02 -3.36
C LYS A 59 4.26 -8.64 -3.89
N MET A 60 5.41 -8.50 -4.54
CA MET A 60 5.81 -7.22 -5.13
C MET A 60 4.87 -6.77 -6.25
N ASP A 61 4.41 -7.69 -7.11
CA ASP A 61 3.42 -7.36 -8.14
C ASP A 61 2.07 -6.95 -7.51
N ILE A 62 1.67 -7.56 -6.39
CA ILE A 62 0.48 -7.17 -5.62
C ILE A 62 0.62 -5.74 -5.04
N PHE A 63 1.75 -5.43 -4.41
CA PHE A 63 2.01 -4.07 -3.90
C PHE A 63 2.02 -3.03 -5.03
N ASN A 64 2.67 -3.33 -6.16
CA ASN A 64 2.70 -2.43 -7.31
C ASN A 64 1.29 -2.21 -7.89
N THR A 65 0.48 -3.26 -7.97
CA THR A 65 -0.93 -3.16 -8.41
C THR A 65 -1.73 -2.23 -7.49
N PHE A 66 -1.54 -2.35 -6.17
CA PHE A 66 -2.21 -1.47 -5.21
C PHE A 66 -1.70 -0.03 -5.29
N ILE A 67 -0.39 0.19 -5.45
CA ILE A 67 0.19 1.52 -5.66
C ILE A 67 -0.40 2.17 -6.92
N GLU A 68 -0.61 1.40 -7.98
CA GLU A 68 -1.23 1.92 -9.20
C GLU A 68 -2.70 2.31 -8.98
N LEU A 69 -3.45 1.53 -8.19
CA LEU A 69 -4.81 1.91 -7.77
C LEU A 69 -4.81 3.26 -7.03
N LEU A 70 -3.88 3.47 -6.10
CA LEU A 70 -3.71 4.73 -5.37
C LEU A 70 -3.39 5.87 -6.33
N ARG A 71 -2.43 5.70 -7.24
CA ARG A 71 -2.04 6.74 -8.22
C ARG A 71 -3.19 7.15 -9.11
N GLN A 72 -3.94 6.19 -9.65
CA GLN A 72 -5.12 6.48 -10.47
C GLN A 72 -6.19 7.21 -9.67
N THR A 73 -6.37 6.84 -8.40
CA THR A 73 -7.27 7.56 -7.48
C THR A 73 -6.85 9.01 -7.32
N GLY A 74 -5.57 9.26 -7.03
CA GLY A 74 -5.02 10.61 -6.97
C GLY A 74 -5.20 11.38 -8.28
N ASN A 75 -4.97 10.74 -9.42
CA ASN A 75 -5.12 11.39 -10.73
C ASN A 75 -6.55 11.82 -11.05
N VAL A 76 -7.53 10.96 -10.78
CA VAL A 76 -8.96 11.24 -11.06
C VAL A 76 -9.55 12.23 -10.08
N THR A 77 -9.04 12.28 -8.84
CA THR A 77 -9.61 13.11 -7.75
C THR A 77 -8.82 14.39 -7.49
N LYS A 78 -7.82 14.70 -8.33
CA LYS A 78 -7.02 15.93 -8.24
C LYS A 78 -7.95 17.15 -8.29
N GLY A 79 -7.89 17.99 -7.25
CA GLY A 79 -8.69 19.21 -7.16
C GLY A 79 -10.17 19.00 -6.82
N GLN A 80 -10.59 17.77 -6.52
CA GLN A 80 -11.94 17.46 -6.07
C GLN A 80 -11.96 17.32 -4.54
N GLY A 81 -12.96 17.91 -3.87
CA GLY A 81 -13.20 17.73 -2.44
C GLY A 81 -13.86 16.37 -2.14
N ASP A 82 -13.74 15.88 -0.91
CA ASP A 82 -14.27 14.60 -0.42
C ASP A 82 -15.81 14.59 -0.22
N ILE A 83 -16.57 15.29 -1.08
CA ILE A 83 -18.01 15.56 -0.86
C ILE A 83 -18.87 14.35 -1.27
N ASP A 84 -18.41 13.53 -2.22
CA ASP A 84 -19.17 12.39 -2.73
C ASP A 84 -18.77 11.07 -2.05
N GLU A 85 -19.73 10.45 -1.35
CA GLU A 85 -19.61 9.16 -0.66
C GLU A 85 -19.42 7.97 -1.61
N SER A 86 -19.47 8.18 -2.92
CA SER A 86 -19.13 7.17 -3.94
C SER A 86 -17.82 7.47 -4.67
N SER A 87 -17.15 8.58 -4.32
CA SER A 87 -15.88 8.93 -4.94
C SER A 87 -14.80 7.89 -4.61
N PRO A 88 -13.87 7.61 -5.55
CA PRO A 88 -12.76 6.69 -5.31
C PRO A 88 -11.93 7.04 -4.07
N ARG A 89 -11.84 8.33 -3.75
CA ARG A 89 -11.10 8.86 -2.60
C ARG A 89 -11.82 8.56 -1.28
N TRP A 90 -13.14 8.73 -1.23
CA TRP A 90 -13.94 8.34 -0.07
C TRP A 90 -13.89 6.83 0.16
N LEU A 91 -14.01 6.04 -0.91
CA LEU A 91 -13.92 4.57 -0.83
C LEU A 91 -12.54 4.11 -0.33
N LEU A 92 -11.46 4.75 -0.79
CA LEU A 92 -10.12 4.49 -0.29
C LEU A 92 -10.01 4.79 1.21
N LYS A 93 -10.61 5.89 1.69
CA LYS A 93 -10.61 6.26 3.12
C LYS A 93 -11.20 5.17 4.00
N GLN A 94 -12.27 4.51 3.55
CA GLN A 94 -12.89 3.38 4.28
C GLN A 94 -11.96 2.16 4.38
N GLU A 95 -11.05 1.97 3.42
CA GLU A 95 -10.12 0.84 3.40
C GLU A 95 -8.82 1.11 4.19
N VAL A 96 -8.55 2.36 4.58
CA VAL A 96 -7.32 2.76 5.31
C VAL A 96 -7.04 1.87 6.54
N PRO A 97 -8.01 1.58 7.43
CA PRO A 97 -7.72 0.74 8.60
C PRO A 97 -7.25 -0.67 8.23
N LYS A 98 -7.80 -1.26 7.16
CA LYS A 98 -7.40 -2.59 6.68
C LYS A 98 -6.04 -2.54 6.01
N VAL A 99 -5.76 -1.52 5.20
CA VAL A 99 -4.45 -1.31 4.57
C VAL A 99 -3.38 -1.18 5.64
N VAL A 100 -3.57 -0.30 6.63
CA VAL A 100 -2.65 -0.10 7.75
C VAL A 100 -2.40 -1.41 8.50
N LYS A 101 -3.45 -2.14 8.86
CA LYS A 101 -3.34 -3.42 9.57
C LYS A 101 -2.52 -4.43 8.76
N SER A 102 -2.80 -4.57 7.47
CA SER A 102 -2.08 -5.48 6.58
C SER A 102 -0.61 -5.06 6.43
N ILE A 103 -0.33 -3.77 6.27
CA ILE A 103 1.04 -3.23 6.14
C ILE A 103 1.84 -3.40 7.43
N ASN A 104 1.25 -3.16 8.60
CA ASN A 104 1.95 -3.34 9.88
C ASN A 104 2.44 -4.79 10.06
N ARG A 105 1.71 -5.78 9.52
CA ARG A 105 2.19 -7.16 9.45
C ARG A 105 3.39 -7.30 8.51
N GLN A 106 3.38 -6.65 7.35
CA GLN A 106 4.46 -6.72 6.36
C GLN A 106 5.76 -6.05 6.84
N LEU A 107 5.67 -4.96 7.60
CA LEU A 107 6.84 -4.29 8.21
C LEU A 107 7.61 -5.19 9.20
N ARG A 108 6.94 -6.21 9.75
CA ARG A 108 7.51 -7.15 10.72
C ARG A 108 8.14 -8.39 10.08
N GLU A 109 8.02 -8.56 8.76
CA GLU A 109 8.64 -9.68 8.06
C GLU A 109 10.17 -9.56 8.03
N LYS A 110 10.86 -10.66 7.69
CA LYS A 110 12.33 -10.66 7.62
C LYS A 110 12.85 -9.96 6.37
N SER A 111 12.14 -10.09 5.24
CA SER A 111 12.56 -9.54 3.95
C SER A 111 12.62 -8.02 3.93
N ILE A 112 13.80 -7.48 3.61
CA ILE A 112 14.02 -6.05 3.39
C ILE A 112 13.17 -5.57 2.21
N LYS A 113 13.09 -6.36 1.12
CA LYS A 113 12.31 -6.03 -0.07
C LYS A 113 10.83 -5.87 0.26
N THR A 114 10.29 -6.75 1.10
CA THR A 114 8.89 -6.65 1.58
C THR A 114 8.67 -5.39 2.42
N LYS A 115 9.59 -5.04 3.32
CA LYS A 115 9.52 -3.79 4.10
C LYS A 115 9.53 -2.55 3.21
N VAL A 116 10.43 -2.51 2.23
CA VAL A 116 10.52 -1.42 1.24
C VAL A 116 9.25 -1.31 0.40
N GLY A 117 8.68 -2.43 -0.02
CA GLY A 117 7.39 -2.48 -0.71
C GLY A 117 6.25 -1.93 0.15
N ALA A 118 6.18 -2.35 1.41
CA ALA A 118 5.18 -1.90 2.37
C ALA A 118 5.29 -0.38 2.64
N PHE A 119 6.51 0.13 2.76
CA PHE A 119 6.75 1.57 2.82
C PHE A 119 6.29 2.28 1.54
N SER A 120 6.60 1.75 0.35
CA SER A 120 6.13 2.34 -0.92
C SER A 120 4.61 2.49 -0.98
N VAL A 121 3.86 1.51 -0.45
CA VAL A 121 2.40 1.59 -0.31
C VAL A 121 1.99 2.72 0.64
N LEU A 122 2.58 2.82 1.83
CA LEU A 122 2.27 3.89 2.80
C LEU A 122 2.56 5.29 2.24
N LYS A 123 3.69 5.44 1.52
CA LYS A 123 4.06 6.71 0.90
C LYS A 123 3.02 7.14 -0.13
N GLU A 124 2.64 6.25 -1.03
CA GLU A 124 1.62 6.59 -2.04
C GLU A 124 0.27 6.86 -1.38
N LEU A 125 -0.08 6.12 -0.31
CA LEU A 125 -1.32 6.35 0.42
C LEU A 125 -1.38 7.76 1.03
N VAL A 126 -0.29 8.23 1.65
CA VAL A 126 -0.19 9.60 2.20
C VAL A 126 -0.20 10.67 1.12
N VAL A 127 0.39 10.39 -0.06
CA VAL A 127 0.33 11.30 -1.21
C VAL A 127 -1.10 11.49 -1.69
N VAL A 128 -1.88 10.40 -1.74
CA VAL A 128 -3.27 10.45 -2.18
C VAL A 128 -4.16 11.02 -1.08
N LEU A 129 -4.08 10.49 0.14
CA LEU A 129 -4.86 10.94 1.30
C LEU A 129 -3.93 11.54 2.36
N PRO A 130 -3.74 12.87 2.37
CA PRO A 130 -3.08 13.54 3.48
C PRO A 130 -3.77 13.18 4.80
N ASP A 131 -2.99 13.03 5.86
CA ASP A 131 -3.43 12.82 7.25
C ASP A 131 -4.16 11.51 7.55
N CYS A 132 -4.36 10.63 6.56
CA CYS A 132 -5.08 9.36 6.78
C CYS A 132 -4.42 8.41 7.79
N LEU A 133 -3.15 8.63 8.13
CA LEU A 133 -2.40 7.78 9.07
C LEU A 133 -2.42 8.32 10.51
N ALA A 134 -3.02 9.48 10.78
CA ALA A 134 -2.97 10.13 12.09
C ALA A 134 -3.50 9.21 13.21
N ASP A 135 -4.70 8.65 13.03
CA ASP A 135 -5.35 7.75 14.02
C ASP A 135 -4.66 6.38 14.14
N HIS A 136 -3.77 6.07 13.20
CA HIS A 136 -3.10 4.78 13.10
C HIS A 136 -1.64 4.81 13.55
N PHE A 137 -1.11 6.00 13.80
CA PHE A 137 0.31 6.22 14.01
C PHE A 137 0.86 5.39 15.17
N GLY A 138 0.17 5.38 16.32
CA GLY A 138 0.59 4.60 17.49
C GLY A 138 0.75 3.10 17.22
N SER A 139 -0.03 2.54 16.27
CA SER A 139 0.08 1.13 15.89
C SER A 139 1.21 0.87 14.87
N LEU A 140 1.54 1.87 14.04
CA LEU A 140 2.53 1.77 12.96
C LEU A 140 3.96 1.97 13.45
N VAL A 141 4.18 2.90 14.38
CA VAL A 141 5.52 3.28 14.89
C VAL A 141 6.38 2.07 15.26
N PRO A 142 5.90 1.09 16.05
CA PRO A 142 6.75 -0.06 16.42
C PRO A 142 7.17 -0.91 15.22
N GLY A 143 6.31 -1.02 14.20
CA GLY A 143 6.62 -1.72 12.96
C GLY A 143 7.65 -0.96 12.12
N ILE A 144 7.55 0.37 12.08
CA ILE A 144 8.49 1.26 11.40
C ILE A 144 9.86 1.16 12.08
N GLU A 145 9.95 1.40 13.38
CA GLU A 145 11.22 1.33 14.14
C GLU A 145 11.94 0.00 13.91
N LYS A 146 11.21 -1.12 13.99
CA LYS A 146 11.76 -2.45 13.72
C LYS A 146 12.24 -2.62 12.27
N ALA A 147 11.52 -2.07 11.30
CA ALA A 147 11.91 -2.14 9.90
C ALA A 147 13.18 -1.32 9.61
N LEU A 148 13.31 -0.14 10.24
CA LEU A 148 14.43 0.77 10.08
C LEU A 148 15.71 0.25 10.75
N ASN A 149 15.61 -0.45 11.89
CA ASN A 149 16.76 -1.06 12.55
C ASN A 149 17.46 -2.16 11.71
N VAL A 150 16.80 -2.69 10.67
CA VAL A 150 17.33 -3.78 9.83
C VAL A 150 17.69 -3.29 8.42
N SER A 151 17.07 -2.21 7.95
CA SER A 151 17.21 -1.74 6.57
C SER A 151 18.24 -0.62 6.54
N GLY A 152 19.45 -0.92 6.05
CA GLY A 152 20.58 0.02 6.03
C GLY A 152 20.21 1.46 5.64
N PHE A 153 20.83 2.42 6.31
CA PHE A 153 20.57 3.87 6.38
C PHE A 153 20.25 4.61 5.07
N TYR A 154 20.57 4.06 3.90
CA TYR A 154 20.43 4.72 2.61
C TYR A 154 18.98 4.91 2.12
N PHE A 155 18.02 4.10 2.60
CA PHE A 155 16.60 4.24 2.21
C PHE A 155 15.81 5.20 3.11
N LEU A 156 16.30 5.48 4.33
CA LEU A 156 15.63 6.34 5.33
C LEU A 156 15.49 7.79 4.87
N CYS A 157 16.49 8.34 4.20
CA CYS A 157 16.56 9.79 3.96
C CYS A 157 15.44 10.27 3.03
N SER A 158 15.08 9.49 2.01
CA SER A 158 13.97 9.86 1.10
C SER A 158 12.59 9.60 1.72
N PHE A 159 12.47 8.57 2.56
CA PHE A 159 11.18 8.13 3.10
C PHE A 159 10.76 8.95 4.34
N LEU A 160 11.70 9.18 5.27
CA LEU A 160 11.46 10.04 6.42
C LEU A 160 11.27 11.49 5.99
N CYS A 161 12.04 12.03 5.03
CA CYS A 161 11.91 13.45 4.68
C CYS A 161 10.49 13.82 4.19
N ARG A 162 9.81 12.94 3.44
CA ARG A 162 8.43 13.20 2.99
C ARG A 162 7.34 12.92 4.04
N ILE A 163 7.50 11.89 4.87
CA ILE A 163 6.58 11.67 6.01
C ILE A 163 6.76 12.78 7.04
N TYR A 164 8.00 13.13 7.38
CA TYR A 164 8.33 14.15 8.37
C TYR A 164 7.88 15.55 7.93
N VAL A 165 7.89 15.89 6.63
CA VAL A 165 7.33 17.15 6.12
C VAL A 165 5.80 17.20 6.25
N CYS A 166 5.08 16.09 6.03
CA CYS A 166 3.65 16.03 6.32
C CYS A 166 3.37 16.14 7.84
N PHE A 167 4.21 15.52 8.68
CA PHE A 167 4.10 15.59 10.14
C PHE A 167 4.46 16.96 10.73
N ASN A 168 5.42 17.68 10.14
CA ASN A 168 5.83 19.00 10.65
C ASN A 168 4.74 20.05 10.38
N SER A 169 4.06 19.98 9.23
CA SER A 169 2.89 20.84 8.95
C SER A 169 1.78 20.64 9.98
N LEU A 170 1.55 19.41 10.47
CA LEU A 170 0.60 19.14 11.55
C LEU A 170 1.10 19.60 12.94
N SER A 171 2.38 19.42 13.26
CA SER A 171 2.93 19.90 14.54
C SER A 171 2.91 21.43 14.63
N ILE A 172 3.13 22.13 13.52
CA ILE A 172 3.01 23.59 13.46
C ILE A 172 1.55 24.03 13.65
N LEU A 173 0.58 23.34 13.03
CA LEU A 173 -0.86 23.59 13.19
C LEU A 173 -1.39 23.27 14.61
N TYR A 174 -0.87 22.21 15.24
CA TYR A 174 -1.20 21.88 16.63
C TYR A 174 -0.55 22.87 17.62
N ARG A 175 0.64 23.41 17.33
CA ARG A 175 1.28 24.43 18.18
C ARG A 175 0.62 25.81 18.08
N THR A 176 0.02 26.14 16.95
CA THR A 176 -0.63 27.45 16.73
C THR A 176 -2.09 27.51 17.21
N ASN A 177 -2.76 26.38 17.42
CA ASN A 177 -4.17 26.34 17.88
C ASN A 177 -4.37 25.94 19.35
N LEU A 178 -3.30 25.76 20.14
CA LEU A 178 -3.37 25.34 21.56
C LEU A 178 -2.87 26.37 22.58
N LEU A 179 -2.53 27.60 22.17
CA LEU A 179 -2.29 28.70 23.10
C LEU A 179 -3.42 29.72 22.96
N PRO A 180 -4.29 29.89 23.97
CA PRO A 180 -5.22 31.02 23.97
C PRO A 180 -4.41 32.33 24.00
N PRO A 181 -4.87 33.40 23.31
CA PRO A 181 -4.24 34.70 23.44
C PRO A 181 -4.37 35.16 24.90
N THR A 182 -3.23 35.41 25.53
CA THR A 182 -3.11 36.13 26.81
C THR A 182 -3.44 37.60 26.62
#